data_AF-A0A7X6A7S3-F1
#
_entry.id   AF-A0A7X6A7S3-F1
#
_cell.length_a   1.000
_cell.length_b   1.000
_cell.length_c   1.000
_cell.angle_alpha   90.00
_cell.angle_beta   90.00
_cell.angle_gamma   90.00
#
_symmetry.space_group_name_H-M   'P 1'
#
loop_
_entity.id
_entity.type
_entity.pdbx_description
1 polymer ?
#
loop_
_entity_poly.entity_id
_entity_poly.type
_entity_poly.pdbx_seq_one_letter_code
_entity_poly.pdbx_strand_id
1 'polypeptide(L)' 'MSESLRKRISRAAQELFLEGGLEGVSMRKVAKMAGVSAPAIYRHYENKDDLLR' A
#
# COMPACT_ATOMS: atom_id res chain seq x y z
N MET A 1 8.03 7.39 -18.57
CA MET A 1 8.02 6.02 -18.02
C MET A 1 6.97 5.96 -16.92
N SER A 2 5.99 5.07 -17.03
CA SER A 2 4.94 4.90 -16.00
C SER A 2 5.53 4.23 -14.75
N GLU A 3 5.19 4.70 -13.55
CA GLU A 3 5.58 4.06 -12.30
C GLU A 3 4.87 2.70 -12.13
N SER A 4 5.60 1.65 -11.74
CA SER A 4 4.99 0.33 -11.55
C SER A 4 3.99 0.34 -10.40
N LEU A 5 2.96 -0.50 -10.50
CA LEU A 5 1.95 -0.65 -9.45
C LEU A 5 2.58 -0.93 -8.08
N ARG A 6 3.59 -1.82 -8.05
CA ARG A 6 4.32 -2.16 -6.83
C ARG A 6 4.98 -0.94 -6.19
N LYS A 7 5.62 -0.08 -7.00
CA LYS A 7 6.23 1.17 -6.51
C LYS A 7 5.21 2.13 -5.92
N ARG A 8 4.06 2.32 -6.58
CA ARG A 8 2.97 3.16 -6.06
C ARG A 8 2.42 2.65 -4.73
N ILE A 9 2.22 1.34 -4.62
CA ILE A 9 1.75 0.70 -3.39
C ILE A 9 2.78 0.87 -2.26
N SER A 10 4.07 0.61 -2.53
CA SER A 10 5.13 0.78 -1.53
C SER A 10 5.28 2.22 -1.06
N ARG A 11 5.21 3.21 -1.97
CA ARG A 11 5.24 4.64 -1.58
C ARG A 11 4.07 4.98 -0.67
N ALA A 12 2.85 4.60 -1.05
CA ALA A 12 1.65 4.85 -0.25
C ALA A 12 1.73 4.20 1.15
N ALA A 13 2.26 2.98 1.24
CA ALA A 13 2.46 2.32 2.54
C ALA A 13 3.47 3.07 3.42
N GLN A 14 4.57 3.55 2.84
CA GLN A 14 5.57 4.35 3.56
C GLN A 14 5.00 5.69 4.05
N GLU A 15 4.26 6.42 3.21
CA GLU A 15 3.63 7.68 3.60
C GLU A 15 2.66 7.48 4.78
N LEU A 16 1.78 6.48 4.70
CA LEU A 16 0.87 6.14 5.80
C LEU A 16 1.59 5.71 7.07
N PHE A 17 2.71 5.01 6.93
CA PHE A 17 3.54 4.60 8.07
C PHE A 17 4.20 5.80 8.75
N LEU A 18 4.72 6.75 7.97
CA LEU A 18 5.33 7.97 8.49
C LEU A 18 4.31 8.86 9.21
N GLU A 19 3.06 8.89 8.74
CA GLU A 19 2.00 9.69 9.35
C GLU A 19 1.39 9.06 10.62
N GLY A 20 1.23 7.73 10.66
CA GLY A 20 0.43 7.07 11.71
C GLY A 20 1.00 5.76 12.26
N GLY A 21 2.25 5.43 11.93
CA GLY A 21 2.87 4.15 12.30
C GLY A 21 2.14 2.94 11.74
N LEU A 22 2.32 1.79 12.39
CA LEU A 22 1.72 0.51 11.97
C LEU A 22 0.17 0.52 11.93
N GLU A 23 -0.46 1.27 12.83
CA GLU A 23 -1.93 1.43 12.89
C GLU A 23 -2.44 2.42 11.82
N GLY A 24 -1.59 3.35 11.39
CA GLY A 24 -1.84 4.25 10.27
C GLY A 24 -2.01 3.50 8.95
N VAL A 25 -1.30 2.39 8.78
CA VAL A 25 -1.30 1.57 7.56
C VAL A 25 -2.44 0.56 7.57
N SER A 26 -3.23 0.53 6.49
CA SER A 26 -4.13 -0.58 6.18
C SER A 26 -4.21 -0.81 4.68
N MET A 27 -4.48 -2.05 4.28
CA MET A 27 -4.61 -2.43 2.86
C MET A 27 -5.55 -1.49 2.10
N ARG A 28 -6.63 -1.07 2.74
CA ARG A 28 -7.64 -0.19 2.16
C ARG A 28 -7.16 1.26 2.00
N LYS A 29 -6.44 1.80 2.99
CA LYS A 29 -5.85 3.15 2.92
C LYS A 29 -4.75 3.19 1.85
N VAL A 30 -3.91 2.16 1.80
CA VAL A 30 -2.83 2.01 0.82
C VAL A 30 -3.41 1.94 -0.59
N ALA A 31 -4.47 1.16 -0.82
CA ALA A 31 -5.15 1.09 -2.13
C ALA A 31 -5.66 2.45 -2.57
N LYS A 32 -6.34 3.17 -1.66
CA LYS A 32 -6.86 4.51 -1.93
C LYS A 32 -5.73 5.49 -2.29
N MET A 33 -4.67 5.54 -1.49
CA MET A 33 -3.55 6.45 -1.70
C MET A 33 -2.73 6.10 -2.95
N ALA A 34 -2.53 4.81 -3.24
CA ALA A 34 -1.84 4.35 -4.44
C ALA A 34 -2.69 4.50 -5.72
N GLY A 35 -3.97 4.90 -5.61
CA GLY A 35 -4.87 5.08 -6.74
C GLY A 35 -5.24 3.75 -7.42
N VAL A 36 -5.47 2.69 -6.64
CA VAL A 36 -5.88 1.37 -7.12
C VAL A 36 -7.02 0.79 -6.30
N SER A 37 -7.69 -0.22 -6.85
CA SER A 37 -8.71 -0.96 -6.12
C SER A 37 -8.08 -1.86 -5.05
N ALA A 38 -8.78 -2.07 -3.93
CA ALA A 38 -8.30 -2.98 -2.88
C ALA A 38 -8.03 -4.42 -3.41
N PRO A 39 -8.86 -5.01 -4.29
CA PRO A 39 -8.56 -6.31 -4.89
C PRO A 39 -7.26 -6.32 -5.71
N ALA A 40 -6.83 -5.19 -6.26
CA ALA A 40 -5.56 -5.11 -6.98
C ALA A 40 -4.36 -5.24 -6.05
N ILE A 41 -4.44 -4.73 -4.83
CA ILE A 41 -3.40 -4.93 -3.82
C ILE A 41 -3.31 -6.40 -3.42
N TYR A 42 -4.46 -7.06 -3.19
CA TYR A 42 -4.47 -8.47 -2.76
C TYR A 42 -3.90 -9.46 -3.78
N ARG A 43 -3.72 -9.06 -5.05
CA ARG A 43 -2.98 -9.87 -6.05
C ARG A 43 -1.47 -9.86 -5.85
N HIS A 44 -0.95 -8.89 -5.10
CA HIS A 44 0.48 -8.69 -4.89
C HIS A 44 0.90 -8.87 -3.43
N TYR A 45 -0.05 -8.69 -2.51
CA TYR A 45 0.20 -8.70 -1.08
C TYR A 45 -0.94 -9.42 -0.35
N GLU A 46 -0.63 -10.46 0.41
CA GLU A 46 -1.65 -11.25 1.11
C GLU A 46 -2.31 -10.45 2.25
N ASN A 47 -1.52 -9.62 2.94
CA ASN A 47 -1.95 -8.87 4.12
C ASN A 47 -1.03 -7.66 4.37
N LYS A 48 -1.31 -6.94 5.46
CA LYS A 48 -0.53 -5.75 5.86
C LYS A 48 0.93 -6.08 6.16
N ASP A 49 1.21 -7.23 6.75
CA ASP A 49 2.56 -7.61 7.13
C ASP A 49 3.41 -7.96 5.91
N ASP A 50 2.83 -8.67 4.93
CA ASP A 50 3.46 -8.94 3.63
C ASP A 50 3.72 -7.64 2.83
N LEU A 51 2.83 -6.65 2.96
CA LEU A 51 3.01 -5.33 2.38
C LEU A 51 4.17 -4.54 3.02
N LEU A 52 4.39 -4.70 4.32
CA LEU A 52 5.39 -3.94 5.10
C LEU A 52 6.74 -4.65 5.22
N ARG A 53 6.89 -5.82 4.59
CA ARG A 53 8.12 -6.61 4.61
C ARG A 53 9.21 -6.08 3.69
#